data_AF-A0A942RN63-F1
#
_entry.id   AF-A0A942RN63-F1
#
_cell.length_a   1.000
_cell.length_b   1.000
_cell.length_c   1.000
_cell.angle_alpha   90.00
_cell.angle_beta   90.00
_cell.angle_gamma   90.00
#
_symmetry.space_group_name_H-M   'P 1'
#
loop_
_entity.id
_entity.type
_entity.pdbx_description
1 polymer ?
#
loop_
_entity_poly.entity_id
_entity_poly.type
_entity_poly.pdbx_seq_one_letter_code
_entity_poly.pdbx_strand_id
1 'polypeptide(L)'
;MMRQTVCSVCLLFLLFVMILFSGLSLCERGVREVSGMNMTPGAFTLVIAEGTWTLTLTGHRYSLDSSRIFHYLRRQFDDEN
;
A
#
# COMPACT_ATOMS: atom_id res chain seq x y z
N MET A 1 31.12 1.22 13.24
CA MET A 1 30.23 0.09 13.58
C MET A 1 28.75 0.41 13.41
N MET A 2 28.22 1.52 13.94
CA MET A 2 26.79 1.89 13.87
C MET A 2 26.18 1.91 12.45
N ARG A 3 26.92 2.43 11.44
CA ARG A 3 26.44 2.50 10.04
C ARG A 3 26.19 1.14 9.39
N GLN A 4 27.01 0.13 9.73
CA GLN A 4 26.84 -1.23 9.20
C GLN A 4 25.62 -1.91 9.80
N THR A 5 25.35 -1.68 11.10
CA THR A 5 24.15 -2.18 11.76
C THR A 5 22.89 -1.58 11.16
N VAL A 6 22.86 -0.27 10.91
CA VAL A 6 21.70 0.40 10.26
C VAL A 6 21.46 -0.16 8.86
N CYS A 7 22.50 -0.31 8.04
CA CYS A 7 22.36 -0.90 6.70
C CYS A 7 21.85 -2.34 6.77
N SER A 8 22.34 -3.15 7.71
CA SER A 8 21.88 -4.54 7.89
C SER A 8 20.40 -4.61 8.28
N VAL A 9 19.97 -3.76 9.21
CA VAL A 9 18.55 -3.66 9.62
C VAL A 9 17.67 -3.20 8.46
N CYS A 10 18.10 -2.20 7.68
CA CYS A 10 17.38 -1.77 6.49
C CYS A 10 17.26 -2.89 5.45
N LEU A 11 18.33 -3.65 5.22
CA LEU A 11 18.31 -4.78 4.27
C LEU A 11 17.37 -5.90 4.73
N LEU A 12 17.39 -6.25 6.03
CA LEU A 12 16.47 -7.23 6.60
C LEU A 12 15.01 -6.76 6.49
N PHE A 13 14.76 -5.48 6.75
CA PHE A 13 13.43 -4.90 6.59
C PHE A 13 12.95 -4.95 5.13
N LEU A 14 13.81 -4.55 4.19
CA LEU A 14 13.49 -4.62 2.75
C LEU A 14 13.25 -6.07 2.30
N LEU A 15 14.07 -7.01 2.76
CA LEU A 15 13.89 -8.44 2.48
C LEU A 15 12.53 -8.93 3.00
N PHE A 16 12.18 -8.57 4.23
CA PHE A 16 10.88 -8.93 4.82
C PHE A 16 9.72 -8.36 4.00
N VAL A 17 9.78 -7.09 3.60
CA VAL A 17 8.77 -6.46 2.75
C VAL A 17 8.65 -7.17 1.40
N MET A 18 9.78 -7.55 0.78
CA MET A 18 9.79 -8.28 -0.49
C MET A 18 9.17 -9.68 -0.36
N ILE A 19 9.44 -10.40 0.73
CA ILE A 19 8.83 -11.71 1.02
C ILE A 19 7.32 -11.56 1.20
N LEU A 20 6.87 -10.59 2.00
CA LEU A 20 5.45 -10.32 2.19
C LEU A 20 4.77 -9.99 0.86
N PHE A 21 5.33 -9.07 0.08
CA PHE A 21 4.76 -8.67 -1.20
C PHE A 21 4.64 -9.84 -2.19
N SER A 22 5.67 -10.69 -2.24
CA SER A 22 5.67 -11.90 -3.07
C SER A 22 4.63 -12.90 -2.60
N GLY A 23 4.50 -13.11 -1.28
CA GLY A 23 3.49 -13.98 -0.67
C GLY A 23 2.08 -13.52 -0.96
N LEU A 24 1.78 -12.22 -0.75
CA LEU A 24 0.48 -11.64 -1.10
C LEU A 24 0.17 -11.82 -2.59
N SER A 25 1.15 -11.57 -3.46
CA SER A 25 0.96 -11.73 -4.91
C SER A 25 0.64 -13.17 -5.31
N LEU A 26 1.26 -14.16 -4.66
CA LEU A 26 0.97 -15.58 -4.89
C LEU A 26 -0.42 -15.96 -4.37
N CYS A 27 -0.79 -15.48 -3.18
CA CYS A 27 -2.14 -15.67 -2.63
C CYS A 27 -3.21 -15.06 -3.53
N GLU A 28 -3.00 -13.86 -4.06
CA GLU A 28 -3.92 -13.22 -5.01
C GLU A 28 -4.10 -14.05 -6.29
N ARG A 29 -3.00 -14.60 -6.83
CA ARG A 29 -3.06 -15.49 -8.00
C ARG A 29 -3.86 -16.75 -7.69
N GLY A 30 -3.62 -17.37 -6.53
CA GLY A 30 -4.37 -18.56 -6.10
C GLY A 30 -5.86 -18.26 -5.90
N VAL A 31 -6.21 -17.15 -5.24
CA VAL A 31 -7.60 -16.71 -5.09
C VAL A 31 -8.23 -16.45 -6.45
N ARG A 32 -7.51 -15.84 -7.40
CA ARG A 32 -8.00 -15.61 -8.76
C ARG A 32 -8.32 -16.91 -9.49
N GLU A 33 -7.42 -17.89 -9.40
CA GLU A 33 -7.57 -19.19 -10.04
C GLU A 33 -8.76 -19.98 -9.47
N VAL A 34 -8.96 -19.92 -8.15
CA VAL A 34 -10.06 -20.62 -7.47
C VAL A 34 -11.40 -19.91 -7.61
N SER A 35 -11.42 -18.57 -7.57
CA SER A 35 -12.66 -17.78 -7.59
C SER A 35 -13.21 -17.51 -8.99
N GLY A 36 -12.40 -17.70 -10.04
CA GLY A 36 -12.79 -17.38 -11.43
C GLY A 36 -13.01 -15.88 -11.68
N MET A 37 -12.72 -15.01 -10.70
CA MET A 37 -12.89 -13.56 -10.83
C MET A 37 -11.71 -12.96 -11.61
N ASN A 38 -11.99 -12.25 -12.70
CA ASN A 38 -10.98 -11.45 -13.41
C ASN A 38 -10.71 -10.14 -12.66
N MET A 39 -10.14 -10.23 -11.47
CA MET A 39 -9.62 -9.07 -10.75
C MET A 39 -8.24 -8.68 -11.29
N THR A 40 -8.02 -7.38 -11.49
CA THR A 40 -6.71 -6.82 -11.86
C THR A 40 -5.71 -7.07 -10.71
N PRO A 41 -4.57 -7.74 -10.96
CA PRO A 41 -3.60 -8.05 -9.93
C PRO A 41 -3.02 -6.76 -9.35
N GLY A 42 -3.02 -6.66 -8.04
CA GLY A 42 -2.69 -5.42 -7.35
C GLY A 42 -2.70 -5.62 -5.84
N ALA A 43 -1.84 -6.51 -5.33
CA ALA A 43 -1.59 -6.68 -3.89
C ALA A 43 -1.29 -5.34 -3.21
N PHE A 44 -0.65 -4.44 -3.94
CA PHE A 44 -0.50 -3.06 -3.53
C PHE A 44 -0.25 -2.22 -4.78
N THR A 45 -1.21 -1.39 -5.16
CA THR A 45 -1.01 -0.42 -6.24
C THR A 45 -1.52 0.92 -5.79
N LEU A 46 -0.58 1.86 -5.59
CA LEU A 46 -0.89 3.24 -5.25
C LEU A 46 -0.68 4.10 -6.50
N VAL A 47 -1.77 4.60 -7.07
CA VAL A 47 -1.74 5.53 -8.21
C VAL A 47 -2.21 6.89 -7.73
N ILE A 48 -1.44 7.92 -8.05
CA ILE A 48 -1.81 9.32 -7.84
C ILE A 48 -2.13 9.88 -9.21
N ALA A 49 -3.39 10.15 -9.48
CA ALA A 49 -3.84 10.78 -10.72
C ALA A 49 -4.77 11.92 -10.35
N GLU A 50 -4.49 13.13 -10.85
CA GLU A 50 -5.37 14.31 -10.73
C GLU A 50 -5.84 14.60 -9.30
N GLY A 51 -4.95 14.45 -8.31
CA GLY A 51 -5.30 14.67 -6.91
C GLY A 51 -6.17 13.57 -6.30
N THR A 52 -6.32 12.41 -6.93
CA THR A 52 -6.98 11.24 -6.34
C THR A 52 -5.93 10.15 -6.09
N TRP A 53 -5.85 9.70 -4.83
CA TRP A 53 -5.05 8.56 -4.41
C TRP A 53 -5.89 7.29 -4.57
N THR A 54 -5.55 6.45 -5.53
CA THR A 54 -6.16 5.14 -5.69
C THR A 54 -5.24 4.08 -5.10
N LEU A 55 -5.70 3.40 -4.05
CA LEU A 55 -5.08 2.21 -3.50
C LEU A 55 -5.86 0.99 -3.98
N THR A 56 -5.21 0.07 -4.69
CA THR A 56 -5.73 -1.28 -4.93
C THR A 56 -5.07 -2.25 -3.97
N LEU A 57 -5.89 -2.98 -3.22
CA LEU A 57 -5.49 -4.01 -2.26
C LEU A 57 -6.42 -5.21 -2.46
N THR A 58 -5.88 -6.38 -2.81
CA THR A 58 -6.65 -7.64 -2.91
C THR A 58 -7.91 -7.52 -3.75
N GLY A 59 -7.82 -6.80 -4.88
CA GLY A 59 -8.94 -6.56 -5.79
C GLY A 59 -9.95 -5.48 -5.33
N HIS A 60 -9.81 -4.96 -4.11
CA HIS A 60 -10.57 -3.81 -3.63
C HIS A 60 -9.87 -2.50 -4.04
N ARG A 61 -10.65 -1.61 -4.65
CA ARG A 61 -10.20 -0.27 -5.01
C ARG A 61 -10.69 0.73 -3.97
N TYR A 62 -9.75 1.32 -3.25
CA TYR A 62 -9.96 2.44 -2.36
C TYR A 62 -9.52 3.71 -3.08
N SER A 63 -10.41 4.68 -3.22
CA SER A 63 -10.09 5.99 -3.79
C SER A 63 -10.23 7.06 -2.71
N LEU A 64 -9.14 7.76 -2.40
CA LEU A 64 -9.17 8.95 -1.57
C LEU A 64 -8.95 10.17 -2.44
N ASP A 65 -9.91 11.08 -2.40
CA ASP A 65 -9.77 12.41 -2.98
C ASP A 65 -8.86 13.26 -2.08
N SER A 66 -7.78 13.81 -2.65
CA SER A 66 -6.83 14.65 -1.91
C SER A 66 -7.48 15.88 -1.30
N SER A 67 -8.54 16.42 -1.91
CA SER A 67 -9.28 17.58 -1.37
C SER A 67 -9.90 17.25 -0.01
N ARG A 68 -10.37 16.01 0.18
CA ARG A 68 -10.90 15.52 1.45
C ARG A 68 -9.79 15.31 2.46
N ILE A 69 -8.63 14.78 2.05
CA ILE A 69 -7.48 14.58 2.95
C ILE A 69 -7.02 15.92 3.52
N PHE A 70 -6.85 16.95 2.69
CA PHE A 70 -6.48 18.29 3.16
C PHE A 70 -7.52 18.86 4.13
N HIS A 71 -8.81 18.64 3.88
CA HIS A 71 -9.86 19.07 4.80
C HIS A 71 -9.85 18.32 6.14
N TYR A 72 -9.57 17.01 6.14
CA TYR A 72 -9.45 16.22 7.37
C TYR A 72 -8.20 16.60 8.18
N LEU A 73 -7.05 16.73 7.52
CA LEU A 73 -5.80 17.12 8.19
C LEU A 73 -5.87 18.56 8.73
N ARG A 74 -6.49 19.48 7.99
CA ARG A 74 -6.73 20.85 8.45
C ARG A 74 -7.63 20.88 9.67
N ARG A 75 -8.73 20.10 9.66
CA ARG A 75 -9.63 20.01 10.81
C ARG A 75 -8.94 19.45 12.05
N GLN A 76 -8.13 18.41 11.91
CA GLN A 76 -7.36 17.88 13.04
C GLN A 76 -6.35 18.88 13.59
N PHE A 77 -5.73 19.68 12.73
CA PHE A 77 -4.78 20.71 13.15
C PHE A 77 -5.46 21.92 13.81
N ASP A 78 -6.67 22.26 13.37
CA ASP A 78 -7.49 23.33 13.97
C ASP A 78 -8.15 22.90 15.30
N ASP A 79 -8.43 21.59 15.50
CA ASP A 79 -8.98 21.05 16.76
C ASP A 79 -7.90 20.83 17.86
N GLU A 80 -6.60 20.87 17.51
CA GLU A 80 -5.46 20.68 18.43
C GLU A 80 -4.87 22.01 18.96
N ASN A 81 -5.41 23.17 18.54
CA ASN A 81 -4.93 24.51 18.92
C ASN A 81 -6.05 25.39 19.49
#